data_AF-A0A7W1BWG5-F1
#
_entry.id   AF-A0A7W1BWG5-F1
#
_cell.length_a   1.000
_cell.length_b   1.000
_cell.length_c   1.000
_cell.angle_alpha   90.00
_cell.angle_beta   90.00
_cell.angle_gamma   90.00
#
_symmetry.space_group_name_H-M   'P 1'
#
loop_
_entity.id
_entity.type
_entity.pdbx_description
1 polymer ?
#
loop_
_entity_poly.entity_id
_entity_poly.type
_entity_poly.pdbx_seq_one_letter_code
_entity_poly.pdbx_strand_id
1 'polypeptide(L)' 'VLTSMVKRVDNAVYEIIKDIVNGQFKAGFHVYGLDRDGVAYSIDEFNKDLVTPDMIQQAEEAKKKIMAGEIKVTDAMK' A
#
# COMPACT_ATOMS: atom_id res chain seq x y z
N VAL A 1 -8.17 6.29 17.60
CA VAL A 1 -7.58 5.98 16.28
C VAL A 1 -8.59 5.12 15.55
N LEU A 2 -9.06 5.50 14.36
CA LEU A 2 -10.04 4.71 13.59
C LEU A 2 -9.36 3.65 12.71
N THR A 3 -8.27 4.05 12.07
CA THR A 3 -7.41 3.20 11.24
C THR A 3 -6.00 3.78 11.25
N SER A 4 -5.03 3.00 10.78
CA SER A 4 -3.65 3.42 10.55
C SER A 4 -3.25 3.13 9.12
N MET A 5 -2.36 3.96 8.58
CA MET A 5 -1.62 3.60 7.37
C MET A 5 -0.54 2.58 7.75
N VAL A 6 -0.58 1.42 7.11
CA VAL A 6 0.42 0.37 7.20
C VAL A 6 1.41 0.55 6.07
N LYS A 7 2.69 0.79 6.39
CA LYS A 7 3.79 0.76 5.42
C LYS A 7 4.45 -0.62 5.45
N ARG A 8 4.35 -1.37 4.36
CA ARG A 8 4.82 -2.76 4.23
C ARG A 8 6.33 -2.84 3.94
N VAL A 9 7.12 -2.38 4.90
CA VAL A 9 8.60 -2.46 4.83
C VAL A 9 9.06 -3.92 4.81
N ASP A 10 8.31 -4.82 5.43
CA ASP A 10 8.48 -6.27 5.37
C ASP A 10 8.50 -6.78 3.93
N ASN A 11 7.52 -6.38 3.10
CA ASN A 11 7.48 -6.76 1.69
C ASN A 11 8.69 -6.22 0.93
N ALA A 12 9.06 -4.95 1.18
CA ALA A 12 10.22 -4.34 0.54
C ALA A 12 11.53 -5.07 0.87
N VAL A 13 11.76 -5.38 2.15
CA VAL A 13 12.95 -6.12 2.60
C VAL A 13 12.97 -7.52 1.99
N TYR A 14 11.85 -8.23 2.02
CA TYR A 14 11.74 -9.59 1.48
C TYR A 14 12.05 -9.62 -0.03
N GLU A 15 11.42 -8.76 -0.82
CA GLU A 15 11.63 -8.74 -2.28
C GLU A 15 13.07 -8.34 -2.63
N ILE A 16 13.69 -7.40 -1.91
CA ILE A 16 15.09 -7.03 -2.15
C ILE A 16 16.05 -8.20 -1.84
N ILE A 17 15.85 -8.89 -0.73
CA ILE A 17 16.69 -10.06 -0.39
C ILE A 17 16.51 -11.16 -1.44
N LYS A 18 15.27 -11.41 -1.85
CA LYS A 18 14.93 -12.38 -2.89
C LYS A 18 15.59 -12.04 -4.23
N ASP A 19 15.56 -10.77 -4.64
CA ASP A 19 16.25 -10.31 -5.85
C ASP A 19 17.76 -10.52 -5.77
N ILE A 20 18.37 -10.29 -4.59
CA ILE A 20 19.81 -10.55 -4.39
C ILE A 20 20.11 -12.05 -4.51
N VAL A 21 19.33 -12.90 -3.82
CA VAL A 21 19.50 -14.37 -3.88
C VAL A 21 19.37 -14.90 -5.30
N ASN A 22 18.44 -14.34 -6.08
CA ASN A 22 18.19 -14.75 -7.47
C ASN A 22 19.16 -14.10 -8.48
N GLY A 23 20.09 -13.24 -8.05
CA GLY A 23 20.98 -12.49 -8.94
C GLY A 23 20.26 -11.46 -9.83
N GLN A 24 19.06 -11.03 -9.43
CA GLN A 24 18.20 -10.08 -10.15
C GLN A 24 18.25 -8.65 -9.57
N PHE A 25 19.01 -8.45 -8.49
CA PHE A 25 19.12 -7.14 -7.84
C PHE A 25 19.59 -6.06 -8.82
N LYS A 26 18.87 -4.93 -8.79
CA LYS A 26 19.21 -3.71 -9.53
C LYS A 26 19.35 -2.58 -8.55
N ALA A 27 20.46 -1.85 -8.62
CA ALA A 27 20.65 -0.65 -7.82
C ALA A 27 19.68 0.47 -8.27
N GLY A 28 19.33 1.35 -7.33
CA GLY A 28 18.48 2.52 -7.59
C GLY A 28 17.30 2.61 -6.61
N PHE A 29 16.28 3.37 -7.00
CA PHE A 29 15.06 3.51 -6.21
C PHE A 29 14.11 2.34 -6.46
N HIS A 30 13.65 1.74 -5.36
CA HIS A 30 12.57 0.76 -5.37
C HIS A 30 11.35 1.39 -4.69
N VAL A 31 10.32 1.64 -5.49
CA VAL A 31 9.08 2.26 -5.02
C VAL A 31 8.02 1.18 -4.85
N TYR A 32 7.40 1.15 -3.68
CA TYR A 32 6.34 0.22 -3.33
C TYR A 32 5.10 1.03 -2.94
N GLY A 33 4.19 1.22 -3.89
CA GLY A 33 2.92 1.91 -3.68
C GLY A 33 1.77 0.95 -3.44
N LEU A 34 0.54 1.42 -3.67
CA LEU A 34 -0.67 0.59 -3.61
C LEU A 34 -0.64 -0.56 -4.62
N ASP A 35 0.07 -0.39 -5.74
CA ASP A 35 0.25 -1.34 -6.83
C ASP A 35 1.10 -2.56 -6.45
N ARG A 36 1.92 -2.44 -5.40
CA ARG A 36 2.80 -3.50 -4.90
C ARG A 36 2.52 -3.88 -3.46
N ASP A 37 1.33 -3.54 -2.96
CA ASP A 37 0.96 -3.67 -1.56
C ASP A 37 2.04 -3.12 -0.60
N GLY A 38 2.68 -2.02 -1.00
CA GLY A 38 3.67 -1.31 -0.18
C GLY A 38 3.04 -0.43 0.89
N VAL A 39 1.76 -0.07 0.71
CA VAL A 39 0.94 0.67 1.66
C VAL A 39 -0.47 0.09 1.72
N ALA A 40 -1.07 0.09 2.91
CA ALA A 40 -2.44 -0.36 3.16
C ALA A 40 -3.07 0.41 4.34
N TYR A 41 -4.36 0.20 4.59
CA TYR A 41 -5.01 0.62 5.83
C TYR A 41 -5.16 -0.59 6.77
N SER A 42 -5.23 -0.35 8.08
CA SER A 42 -5.50 -1.39 9.09
C SER A 42 -6.95 -1.35 9.57
N ILE A 43 -7.56 -2.51 9.79
CA ILE A 43 -8.82 -2.61 10.55
C ILE A 43 -8.55 -3.50 11.76
N ASP A 44 -8.67 -2.92 12.96
CA ASP A 44 -8.57 -3.66 14.22
C ASP A 44 -9.95 -4.12 14.71
N GLU A 45 -9.97 -4.99 15.72
CA GLU A 45 -11.21 -5.55 16.27
C GLU A 45 -12.12 -4.54 16.96
N PHE A 46 -11.60 -3.44 17.47
CA PHE A 46 -12.37 -2.41 18.20
C PHE A 46 -13.06 -1.43 17.26
N ASN A 47 -12.51 -1.26 16.05
CA ASN A 47 -13.01 -0.33 15.05
C ASN A 47 -13.85 -1.01 13.94
N LYS A 48 -13.89 -2.35 13.88
CA LYS A 48 -14.65 -3.11 12.86
C LYS A 48 -16.10 -2.65 12.74
N ASP A 49 -16.79 -2.49 13.87
CA ASP A 49 -18.21 -2.11 13.88
C ASP A 49 -18.46 -0.66 13.47
N LEU A 50 -17.41 0.19 13.50
CA LEU A 50 -17.46 1.58 13.06
C LEU A 50 -17.17 1.74 11.56
N VAL A 51 -16.61 0.71 10.92
CA VAL A 51 -16.23 0.72 9.50
C VAL A 51 -17.22 -0.12 8.71
N THR A 52 -18.15 0.55 8.02
CA THR A 52 -19.19 -0.14 7.27
C THR A 52 -18.64 -0.82 6.00
N PRO A 53 -19.32 -1.86 5.48
CA PRO A 53 -18.95 -2.47 4.20
C PRO A 53 -18.88 -1.46 3.05
N ASP A 54 -19.77 -0.46 3.04
CA ASP A 54 -19.79 0.60 2.04
C ASP A 54 -18.53 1.48 2.12
N MET A 55 -18.06 1.82 3.33
CA MET A 55 -16.81 2.57 3.52
C MET A 55 -15.60 1.79 2.99
N ILE A 56 -15.55 0.47 3.25
CA ILE A 56 -14.49 -0.42 2.72
C ILE A 56 -14.55 -0.45 1.19
N GLN A 57 -15.75 -0.62 0.63
CA GLN A 57 -15.95 -0.63 -0.81
C GLN A 57 -15.44 0.66 -1.46
N GLN A 58 -15.81 1.82 -0.94
CA GLN A 58 -15.36 3.11 -1.46
C GLN A 58 -13.83 3.26 -1.38
N ALA A 59 -13.20 2.80 -0.29
CA ALA A 59 -11.75 2.80 -0.15
C ALA A 59 -11.05 1.90 -1.18
N GLU A 60 -11.59 0.69 -1.42
CA GLU A 60 -11.05 -0.25 -2.40
C GLU A 60 -11.27 0.24 -3.85
N GLU A 61 -12.39 0.89 -4.13
CA GLU A 61 -12.63 1.56 -5.42
C GLU A 61 -11.64 2.71 -5.65
N ALA A 62 -11.37 3.52 -4.62
CA ALA A 62 -10.35 4.55 -4.69
C ALA A 62 -8.95 3.95 -4.91
N LYS A 63 -8.58 2.87 -4.19
CA LYS A 63 -7.33 2.12 -4.42
C LYS A 63 -7.20 1.70 -5.88
N LYS A 64 -8.25 1.11 -6.46
CA LYS A 64 -8.28 0.69 -7.87
C LYS A 64 -8.09 1.86 -8.83
N LYS A 65 -8.82 2.96 -8.63
CA LYS A 65 -8.70 4.16 -9.48
C LYS A 65 -7.32 4.81 -9.39
N ILE A 66 -6.68 4.81 -8.21
CA ILE A 66 -5.31 5.27 -8.05
C ILE A 66 -4.34 4.37 -8.84
N MET A 67 -4.48 3.04 -8.71
CA MET A 67 -3.65 2.09 -9.46
C MET A 67 -3.87 2.17 -10.98
N ALA A 68 -5.09 2.47 -11.43
CA ALA A 68 -5.42 2.70 -12.83
C ALA A 68 -4.94 4.06 -13.36
N GLY A 69 -4.46 4.95 -12.48
CA GLY A 69 -4.03 6.31 -12.84
C GLY A 69 -5.16 7.30 -13.09
N GLU A 70 -6.42 6.91 -12.85
CA GLU A 70 -7.61 7.77 -12.92
C GLU A 70 -7.60 8.82 -11.80
N ILE A 71 -7.17 8.41 -10.60
CA ILE A 71 -6.89 9.31 -9.48
C ILE A 71 -5.38 9.48 -9.38
N LYS A 72 -4.91 10.72 -9.55
CA LYS A 72 -3.49 11.06 -9.34
C LYS A 72 -3.29 11.60 -7.94
N VAL A 73 -2.47 10.90 -7.16
CA VAL A 73 -2.05 11.36 -5.83
C VAL A 73 -0.88 12.33 -6.00
N THR A 74 -1.03 13.56 -5.52
CA THR A 74 0.01 14.57 -5.56
C THR A 74 1.13 14.23 -4.56
N ASP A 75 2.37 14.38 -4.99
CA ASP A 75 3.53 14.29 -4.11
C ASP A 75 3.63 15.59 -3.29
N ALA A 76 3.29 15.52 -2.00
CA ALA A 76 3.29 16.68 -1.11
C ALA A 76 4.70 17.19 -0.75
N MET A 77 5.76 16.46 -1.14
CA MET A 77 7.15 16.85 -0.88
C MET A 77 7.89 17.30 -2.14
N LYS A 78 7.18 17.41 -3.27
CA LYS A 78 7.67 18.03 -4.51
C LYS A 78 7.14 19.45 -4.68
#